data_AF-A0A413UC06-F1
#
_entry.id   AF-A0A413UC06-F1
#
_cell.length_a   1.000
_cell.length_b   1.000
_cell.length_c   1.000
_cell.angle_alpha   90.00
_cell.angle_beta   90.00
_cell.angle_gamma   90.00
#
_symmetry.space_group_name_H-M   'P 1'
#
loop_
_entity.id
_entity.type
_entity.pdbx_description
1 polymer ?
#
loop_
_entity_poly.entity_id
_entity_poly.type
_entity_poly.pdbx_seq_one_letter_code
_entity_poly.pdbx_strand_id
1 'polypeptide(L)' 'MKIINQIEIDDYIVIQVPDQTYFGNYAVIEGEEYSTEIVYELPNCIAIQAKGDFLVKEVFFHD' A
#
# COMPACT_ATOMS: atom_id res chain seq x y z
N MET A 1 -2.78 -9.68 -2.06
CA MET A 1 -3.82 -8.83 -2.69
C MET A 1 -3.15 -8.01 -3.79
N LYS A 2 -3.80 -7.73 -4.92
CA LYS A 2 -3.13 -7.08 -6.05
C LYS A 2 -3.34 -5.57 -6.05
N ILE A 3 -2.27 -4.80 -6.21
CA ILE A 3 -2.34 -3.34 -6.32
C ILE A 3 -2.91 -2.97 -7.69
N ILE A 4 -3.99 -2.19 -7.70
CA ILE A 4 -4.72 -1.77 -8.91
C ILE A 4 -4.34 -0.36 -9.36
N ASN A 5 -3.85 0.47 -8.45
CA ASN A 5 -3.38 1.81 -8.75
C ASN A 5 -2.31 2.25 -7.74
N GLN A 6 -1.46 3.19 -8.12
CA GLN A 6 -0.51 3.81 -7.21
C GLN A 6 -0.37 5.32 -7.48
N ILE A 7 -0.06 6.09 -6.44
CA ILE A 7 0.23 7.52 -6.51
C ILE A 7 1.49 7.78 -5.69
N GLU A 8 2.53 8.31 -6.32
CA GLU A 8 3.76 8.67 -5.63
C GLU A 8 3.64 10.08 -5.02
N ILE A 9 3.95 10.22 -3.73
CA ILE A 9 3.88 11.47 -2.97
C ILE A 9 5.12 11.57 -2.08
N ASP A 10 6.08 12.41 -2.47
CA ASP A 10 7.33 12.66 -1.73
C ASP A 10 8.10 11.37 -1.34
N ASP A 11 7.98 10.94 -0.08
CA ASP A 11 8.62 9.74 0.49
C ASP A 11 7.65 8.56 0.67
N TYR A 12 6.42 8.70 0.19
CA TYR A 12 5.36 7.71 0.31
C TYR A 12 4.77 7.36 -1.06
N ILE A 13 4.21 6.16 -1.14
CA ILE A 13 3.40 5.72 -2.27
C ILE A 13 2.03 5.34 -1.73
N VAL A 14 0.98 5.98 -2.23
CA VAL A 14 -0.39 5.59 -1.95
C VAL A 14 -0.76 4.49 -2.92
N ILE A 15 -0.94 3.28 -2.41
CA ILE A 15 -1.40 2.14 -3.18
C ILE A 15 -2.90 1.97 -3.00
N GLN A 16 -3.58 1.66 -4.10
CA GLN A 16 -4.99 1.30 -4.09
C GLN A 16 -5.14 -0.20 -4.32
N VAL A 17 -5.98 -0.81 -3.51
CA VAL A 17 -6.33 -2.22 -3.56
C VAL A 17 -7.83 -2.37 -3.84
N PRO A 18 -8.27 -3.46 -4.50
CA PRO A 18 -9.65 -3.56 -4.96
C PRO A 18 -10.65 -3.80 -3.82
N ASP A 19 -10.28 -4.58 -2.80
CA ASP A 19 -11.20 -4.99 -1.74
C ASP A 19 -10.41 -5.23 -0.44
N GLN A 20 -10.26 -4.19 0.38
CA GLN A 20 -9.55 -4.30 1.64
C GLN A 20 -10.29 -3.59 2.76
N THR A 21 -10.73 -4.38 3.73
CA THR A 21 -11.46 -3.92 4.91
C THR A 21 -10.54 -3.60 6.09
N TYR A 22 -9.28 -4.04 6.03
CA TYR A 22 -8.30 -3.86 7.11
C TYR A 22 -6.91 -3.59 6.58
N PHE A 23 -6.33 -2.47 7.00
CA PHE A 23 -4.95 -2.09 6.73
C PHE A 23 -4.13 -2.28 8.00
N GLY A 24 -3.17 -3.22 7.97
CA GLY A 24 -2.20 -3.41 9.07
C GLY A 24 -1.11 -2.33 9.05
N ASN A 25 -0.30 -2.26 10.12
CA ASN A 25 0.80 -1.29 10.26
C ASN A 25 1.98 -1.54 9.29
N TYR A 26 2.06 -2.74 8.71
CA TYR A 26 3.09 -3.14 7.77
C TYR A 26 2.48 -3.76 6.53
N ALA A 27 3.14 -3.52 5.39
CA ALA A 27 2.84 -4.08 4.09
C ALA A 27 4.04 -4.84 3.55
N VAL A 28 3.86 -6.10 3.18
CA VAL A 28 4.87 -6.91 2.53
C VAL A 28 4.59 -6.95 1.03
N ILE A 29 5.53 -6.46 0.22
CA ILE A 29 5.47 -6.44 -1.24
C ILE A 29 6.74 -7.09 -1.78
N GLU A 30 6.60 -8.13 -2.61
CA GLU A 30 7.72 -8.93 -3.14
C GLU A 30 8.72 -9.46 -2.09
N GLY A 31 8.25 -9.64 -0.84
CA GLY A 31 9.08 -10.12 0.27
C GLY A 31 9.82 -9.03 1.03
N GLU A 32 9.68 -7.76 0.64
CA GLU A 32 10.15 -6.61 1.41
C GLU A 32 9.00 -6.03 2.24
N GLU A 33 9.32 -5.64 3.48
CA GLU A 33 8.37 -5.07 4.43
C GLU A 33 8.48 -3.55 4.45
N TYR A 34 7.32 -2.89 4.42
CA TYR A 34 7.17 -1.44 4.36
C TYR A 34 6.21 -0.98 5.44
N SER A 35 6.55 0.11 6.12
CA SER A 35 5.63 0.76 7.06
C SER A 35 4.48 1.41 6.33
N THR A 36 3.29 1.26 6.88
CA THR A 36 2.06 1.81 6.30
C THR A 36 1.54 3.01 7.07
N GLU A 37 0.76 3.85 6.39
CA GLU A 37 0.07 5.00 6.98
C GLU A 37 -1.34 5.08 6.39
N ILE A 38 -2.35 5.25 7.25
CA ILE A 38 -3.76 5.24 6.84
C ILE A 38 -4.10 6.57 6.16
N VAL A 39 -4.59 6.49 4.92
CA VAL A 39 -5.06 7.66 4.16
C VAL A 39 -6.58 7.74 4.28
N TYR A 40 -7.08 8.55 5.21
CA TYR A 40 -8.51 8.66 5.51
C TYR A 40 -9.36 9.23 4.36
N GLU A 41 -8.75 9.95 3.43
CA GLU A 41 -9.44 10.66 2.35
C GLU A 41 -9.80 9.76 1.15
N LEU A 42 -9.19 8.57 1.04
CA LEU A 42 -9.33 7.70 -0.13
C LEU A 42 -9.77 6.28 0.28
N PRO A 43 -10.92 5.80 -0.23
CA PRO A 43 -11.38 4.44 0.07
C PRO A 43 -10.47 3.40 -0.58
N ASN A 44 -10.16 2.33 0.16
CA ASN A 44 -9.27 1.25 -0.25
C ASN A 44 -7.86 1.71 -0.67
N CYS A 45 -7.40 2.83 -0.11
CA CYS A 45 -6.06 3.34 -0.31
C CYS A 45 -5.28 3.34 1.01
N ILE A 46 -3.99 3.10 0.91
CA ILE A 46 -3.06 3.17 2.03
C ILE A 46 -1.73 3.72 1.54
N ALA A 47 -1.11 4.57 2.34
CA ALA A 47 0.24 5.04 2.07
C ALA A 47 1.25 4.01 2.60
N ILE A 48 2.29 3.76 1.83
CA ILE A 48 3.45 2.98 2.24
C ILE A 48 4.69 3.87 2.12
N GLN A 49 5.54 3.86 3.15
CA GLN A 49 6.79 4.61 3.13
C GLN A 49 7.82 3.88 2.27
N ALA A 50 7.73 4.08 0.96
CA ALA A 50 8.48 3.37 -0.04
C ALA A 50 8.65 4.24 -1.29
N LYS A 51 9.59 3.87 -2.16
CA LYS A 51 9.77 4.49 -3.48
C LYS A 51 9.87 3.40 -4.55
N GLY A 52 9.19 3.60 -5.67
CA GLY A 52 9.21 2.68 -6.80
C GLY A 52 7.83 2.36 -7.39
N ASP A 53 7.78 1.31 -8.20
CA ASP A 53 6.57 0.82 -8.84
C ASP A 53 6.11 -0.48 -8.17
N PHE A 54 4.90 -0.44 -7.63
CA PHE A 54 4.20 -1.55 -6.99
C PHE A 54 2.91 -1.94 -7.72
N LEU A 55 2.60 -1.28 -8.84
CA LEU A 55 1.48 -1.61 -9.71
C LEU A 55 1.52 -3.09 -10.07
N VAL A 56 0.36 -3.74 -10.02
CA VAL A 56 0.19 -5.15 -10.40
C VAL A 56 0.92 -6.13 -9.45
N LYS A 57 1.69 -5.65 -8.47
CA LYS A 57 2.35 -6.51 -7.48
C LYS A 57 1.38 -6.98 -6.40
N GLU A 58 1.77 -8.07 -5.74
CA GLU A 58 1.06 -8.60 -4.59
C GLU A 58 1.53 -7.92 -3.32
N VAL A 59 0.56 -7.44 -2.54
CA VAL A 59 0.74 -6.87 -1.21
C VAL A 59 0.01 -7.71 -0.16
N PHE A 60 0.64 -7.85 0.99
CA PHE A 60 0.09 -8.49 2.19
C PHE A 60 0.21 -7.53 3.36
N PHE A 61 -0.80 -7.43 4.22
CA PHE A 61 -0.79 -6.51 5.35
C PHE A 61 -0.85 -7.28 6.66
N HIS A 62 -0.09 -6.82 7.65
CA HIS A 62 -0.11 -7.35 9.02
C HIS A 62 0.26 -6.26 10.04
N ASP A 63 0.14 -6.61 11.31
CA ASP A 63 0.57 -5.81 12.46
C ASP A 63 1.96 -6.21 12.96
#